data_AF-A0A031JP87-F1
#
_entry.id   AF-A0A031JP87-F1
#
_cell.length_a   1.000
_cell.length_b   1.000
_cell.length_c   1.000
_cell.angle_alpha   90.00
_cell.angle_beta   90.00
_cell.angle_gamma   90.00
#
_symmetry.space_group_name_H-M   'P 1'
#
loop_
_entity.id
_entity.type
_entity.pdbx_description
1 polymer ?
#
loop_
_entity_poly.entity_id
_entity_poly.type
_entity_poly.pdbx_seq_one_letter_code
_entity_poly.pdbx_strand_id
1 'polypeptide(L)'
;MADRINLDRKAHSKGSQPVIFESETTDALAGMVLALLGEVVVLKDRLDANERLLAAAGLHGPADIDMFAPDAQTKTERSAYRQAIYDRVLGSARDKLMPEALAQQNDYEGVLDAVTRD
;
A
#
# COMPACT_ATOMS: atom_id res chain seq x y z
N MET A 1 -2.53 27.92 -16.98
CA MET A 1 -2.12 26.58 -16.51
C MET A 1 -2.07 26.64 -15.00
N ALA A 2 -2.84 25.82 -14.28
CA ALA A 2 -2.88 25.88 -12.82
C ALA A 2 -1.55 25.35 -12.26
N ASP A 3 -0.91 26.17 -11.42
CA ASP A 3 0.37 25.86 -10.79
C ASP A 3 0.20 24.66 -9.86
N ARG A 4 0.95 23.58 -10.10
CA ARG A 4 0.92 22.39 -9.24
C ARG A 4 1.92 22.60 -8.10
N ILE A 5 1.47 23.32 -7.07
CA ILE A 5 2.25 23.73 -5.88
C ILE A 5 2.89 22.57 -5.08
N ASN A 6 2.54 21.32 -5.35
CA ASN A 6 2.90 20.17 -4.50
C ASN A 6 4.24 19.47 -4.83
N LEU A 7 5.12 20.02 -5.67
CA LEU A 7 6.26 19.25 -6.20
C LEU A 7 7.68 19.77 -5.89
N ASP A 8 7.84 20.94 -5.31
CA ASP A 8 9.20 21.43 -5.00
C ASP A 8 9.68 20.91 -3.65
N ARG A 9 10.25 19.71 -3.66
CA ARG A 9 11.03 19.19 -2.53
C ARG A 9 12.29 20.03 -2.39
N LYS A 10 12.23 21.08 -1.57
CA LYS A 10 13.37 21.93 -1.20
C LYS A 10 14.48 21.08 -0.60
N ALA A 11 15.63 21.01 -1.28
CA ALA A 11 16.80 20.32 -0.78
C ALA A 11 17.55 21.21 0.22
N HIS A 12 17.75 20.72 1.44
CA HIS A 12 18.59 21.34 2.45
C HIS A 12 19.95 20.64 2.49
N SER A 13 21.03 21.39 2.75
CA SER A 13 22.36 20.81 2.98
C SER A 13 22.29 19.82 4.14
N LYS A 14 22.51 18.53 3.85
CA LYS A 14 22.44 17.46 4.84
C LYS A 14 23.70 17.53 5.72
N GLY A 15 23.59 18.11 6.91
CA GLY A 15 24.50 17.75 8.01
C GLY A 15 24.30 16.29 8.39
N SER A 16 25.17 15.72 9.25
CA SER A 16 24.92 14.39 9.83
C SER A 16 23.51 14.38 10.43
N GLN A 17 22.63 13.55 9.89
CA GLN A 17 21.26 13.44 10.41
C GLN A 17 21.34 12.94 11.85
N PRO A 18 20.77 13.65 12.84
CA PRO A 18 20.82 13.20 14.22
C PRO A 18 20.09 11.86 14.34
N VAL A 19 20.70 10.91 15.04
CA VAL A 19 20.08 9.63 15.38
C VAL A 19 19.18 9.83 16.59
N ILE A 20 17.88 9.63 16.41
CA ILE A 20 16.83 9.87 17.41
C ILE A 20 16.47 8.57 18.14
N PHE A 21 16.38 7.45 17.42
CA PHE A 21 16.13 6.12 17.98
C PHE A 21 17.43 5.36 18.25
N GLU A 22 17.32 4.05 18.50
CA GLU A 22 18.44 3.18 18.87
C GLU A 22 19.49 3.02 17.76
N SER A 23 19.11 3.23 16.49
CA SER A 23 20.02 3.08 15.35
C SER A 23 19.62 3.95 14.16
N GLU A 24 20.60 4.27 13.31
CA GLU A 24 20.39 4.94 12.02
C GLU A 24 19.39 4.18 11.14
N THR A 25 19.40 2.84 11.20
CA THR A 25 18.45 1.99 10.47
C THR A 25 17.02 2.20 10.95
N THR A 26 16.82 2.31 12.27
CA THR A 26 15.49 2.56 12.87
C THR A 26 14.98 3.94 12.49
N ASP A 27 15.84 4.95 12.53
CA ASP A 27 15.53 6.32 12.09
C ASP A 27 15.15 6.38 10.61
N ALA A 28 15.92 5.69 9.75
CA ALA A 28 15.63 5.61 8.33
C ALA A 28 14.28 4.93 8.08
N LEU A 29 13.98 3.84 8.79
CA LEU A 29 12.69 3.16 8.72
C LEU A 29 11.54 4.07 9.16
N ALA A 30 11.68 4.76 10.29
CA ALA A 30 10.68 5.71 10.77
C ALA A 30 10.45 6.84 9.76
N GLY A 31 11.53 7.39 9.19
CA GLY A 31 11.45 8.39 8.13
C GLY A 31 10.73 7.90 6.87
N MET A 32 10.99 6.66 6.45
CA MET A 32 10.28 6.03 5.32
C MET A 32 8.78 5.86 5.61
N VAL A 33 8.40 5.42 6.81
CA VAL A 33 7.00 5.28 7.22
C VAL A 33 6.29 6.63 7.25
N LEU A 34 6.92 7.67 7.82
CA LEU A 34 6.35 9.02 7.85
C LEU A 34 6.19 9.61 6.45
N ALA A 35 7.16 9.41 5.57
CA ALA A 35 7.06 9.83 4.18
C ALA A 35 5.91 9.12 3.46
N LEU A 36 5.79 7.80 3.62
CA LEU A 36 4.68 7.01 3.07
C LEU A 36 3.32 7.46 3.62
N LEU A 37 3.22 7.78 4.91
CA LEU A 37 2.00 8.33 5.50
C LEU A 37 1.59 9.64 4.81
N GLY A 38 2.55 10.54 4.56
CA GLY A 38 2.31 11.78 3.82
C GLY A 38 1.73 11.52 2.42
N GLU A 39 2.32 10.57 1.68
CA GLU A 39 1.80 10.18 0.36
C GLU A 39 0.39 9.57 0.44
N VAL A 40 0.09 8.75 1.46
CA VAL A 40 -1.25 8.18 1.67
C VAL A 40 -2.29 9.27 1.94
N VAL A 41 -1.95 10.29 2.74
CA VAL A 41 -2.84 11.44 2.98
C VAL A 41 -3.10 12.21 1.69
N VAL A 42 -2.07 12.49 0.89
CA VAL A 42 -2.23 13.14 -0.42
C VAL A 42 -3.13 12.32 -1.36
N LEU A 43 -2.98 11.00 -1.39
CA LEU A 43 -3.86 10.12 -2.17
C LEU A 43 -5.30 10.19 -1.66
N LYS A 44 -5.53 10.19 -0.34
CA LYS A 44 -6.87 10.30 0.26
C LYS A 44 -7.53 11.65 -0.08
N ASP A 45 -6.79 12.75 0.03
CA ASP A 45 -7.29 14.08 -0.33
C ASP A 45 -7.66 14.16 -1.82
N ARG A 46 -6.83 13.57 -2.68
CA ARG A 46 -7.13 13.50 -4.12
C ARG A 46 -8.37 12.65 -4.40
N LEU A 47 -8.60 11.56 -3.67
CA LEU A 47 -9.81 10.74 -3.82
C LEU A 47 -11.05 11.52 -3.36
N ASP A 48 -11.03 12.13 -2.17
CA ASP A 48 -12.13 12.97 -1.66
C ASP A 48 -12.49 14.10 -2.64
N ALA A 49 -11.48 14.78 -3.21
CA ALA A 49 -11.70 15.80 -4.21
C ALA A 49 -12.42 15.25 -5.46
N ASN A 50 -12.05 14.06 -5.95
CA ASN A 50 -12.74 13.44 -7.09
C ASN A 50 -14.19 13.09 -6.73
N GLU A 51 -14.43 12.49 -5.57
CA GLU A 51 -15.78 12.11 -5.12
C GLU A 51 -16.71 13.34 -5.02
N ARG A 52 -16.20 14.47 -4.50
CA ARG A 52 -16.96 15.72 -4.42
C ARG A 52 -17.18 16.38 -5.77
N LEU A 53 -16.19 16.34 -6.66
CA LEU A 53 -16.33 16.88 -8.02
C LEU A 53 -17.34 16.07 -8.85
N LEU A 54 -17.37 14.75 -8.68
CA LEU A 54 -18.34 13.88 -9.34
C LEU A 54 -19.76 14.15 -8.82
N ALA A 55 -19.92 14.30 -7.50
CA ALA A 55 -21.20 14.70 -6.91
C ALA A 55 -21.68 16.07 -7.45
N ALA A 56 -20.78 17.05 -7.54
CA ALA A 56 -21.09 18.36 -8.10
C ALA A 56 -21.49 18.30 -9.59
N ALA A 57 -21.01 17.29 -10.33
CA ALA A 57 -21.39 17.00 -11.70
C ALA A 57 -22.70 16.19 -11.83
N GLY A 58 -23.38 15.88 -10.73
CA GLY A 58 -24.61 15.08 -10.71
C GLY A 58 -24.38 13.56 -10.85
N LEU A 59 -23.16 13.09 -10.58
CA LEU A 59 -22.80 11.67 -10.53
C LEU A 59 -22.79 11.17 -9.07
N HIS A 60 -22.08 10.08 -8.81
CA HIS A 60 -21.93 9.51 -7.47
C HIS A 60 -21.10 10.44 -6.56
N GLY A 61 -21.38 10.39 -5.26
CA GLY A 61 -20.67 11.14 -4.23
C GLY A 61 -20.02 10.26 -3.16
N PRO A 62 -19.47 10.88 -2.11
CA PRO A 62 -18.77 10.15 -1.03
C PRO A 62 -19.63 9.06 -0.37
N ALA A 63 -20.92 9.34 -0.13
CA ALA A 63 -21.84 8.37 0.47
C ALA A 63 -22.03 7.11 -0.40
N ASP A 64 -22.02 7.25 -1.73
CA ASP A 64 -22.16 6.10 -2.64
C ASP A 64 -20.90 5.23 -2.62
N ILE A 65 -19.71 5.85 -2.47
CA ILE A 65 -18.44 5.15 -2.31
C ILE A 65 -18.41 4.39 -0.98
N ASP A 66 -18.87 5.00 0.12
CA ASP A 66 -18.91 4.37 1.43
C ASP A 66 -19.85 3.15 1.47
N MET A 67 -20.94 3.19 0.70
CA MET A 67 -21.87 2.07 0.55
C MET A 67 -21.49 1.10 -0.57
N PHE A 68 -20.43 1.36 -1.34
CA PHE A 68 -20.09 0.55 -2.50
C PHE A 68 -19.70 -0.87 -2.07
N ALA A 69 -20.54 -1.84 -2.47
CA ALA A 69 -20.30 -3.26 -2.28
C ALA A 69 -19.83 -3.88 -3.60
N PRO A 70 -18.54 -4.25 -3.74
CA PRO A 70 -18.05 -4.87 -4.96
C PRO A 70 -18.69 -6.25 -5.16
N ASP A 71 -19.02 -6.56 -6.41
CA ASP A 71 -19.49 -7.88 -6.81
C ASP A 71 -18.36 -8.93 -6.76
N ALA A 72 -18.71 -10.20 -7.02
CA ALA A 72 -17.76 -11.30 -6.97
C ALA A 72 -16.60 -11.12 -7.97
N GLN A 73 -16.89 -10.61 -9.17
CA GLN A 73 -15.88 -10.38 -10.19
C GLN A 73 -14.88 -9.29 -9.77
N THR A 74 -15.38 -8.14 -9.32
CA THR A 74 -14.57 -7.02 -8.83
C THR A 74 -13.68 -7.44 -7.66
N LYS A 75 -14.20 -8.28 -6.75
CA LYS A 75 -13.42 -8.84 -5.64
C LYS A 75 -12.27 -9.71 -6.15
N THR A 76 -12.51 -10.59 -7.10
CA THR A 76 -11.47 -11.44 -7.71
C THR A 76 -10.39 -10.61 -8.38
N GLU A 77 -10.77 -9.62 -9.18
CA GLU A 77 -9.82 -8.72 -9.85
C GLU A 77 -8.96 -7.94 -8.84
N ARG A 78 -9.57 -7.41 -7.77
CA ARG A 78 -8.85 -6.72 -6.69
C ARG A 78 -7.91 -7.64 -5.93
N SER A 79 -8.28 -8.89 -5.72
CA SER A 79 -7.43 -9.88 -5.06
C SER A 79 -6.22 -10.24 -5.92
N ALA A 80 -6.41 -10.47 -7.22
CA ALA A 80 -5.30 -10.72 -8.15
C ALA A 80 -4.32 -9.54 -8.20
N TYR A 81 -4.83 -8.31 -8.26
CA TYR A 81 -3.99 -7.11 -8.22
C TYR A 81 -3.20 -6.96 -6.92
N ARG A 82 -3.85 -7.17 -5.75
CA ARG A 82 -3.16 -7.14 -4.45
C ARG A 82 -2.07 -8.20 -4.35
N GLN A 83 -2.36 -9.42 -4.80
CA GLN A 83 -1.39 -10.51 -4.80
C GLN A 83 -0.17 -10.16 -5.64
N ALA A 84 -0.37 -9.62 -6.85
CA ALA A 84 0.73 -9.19 -7.71
C ALA A 84 1.59 -8.07 -7.09
N ILE A 85 0.98 -7.15 -6.32
CA ILE A 85 1.74 -6.15 -5.56
C ILE A 85 2.57 -6.81 -4.46
N TYR A 86 1.98 -7.72 -3.68
CA TYR A 86 2.70 -8.42 -2.62
C TYR A 86 3.87 -9.20 -3.17
N ASP A 87 3.69 -9.93 -4.27
CA ASP A 87 4.79 -10.67 -4.87
C ASP A 87 5.89 -9.75 -5.41
N ARG A 88 5.54 -8.59 -5.99
CA ARG A 88 6.54 -7.62 -6.44
C ARG A 88 7.30 -6.96 -5.28
N VAL A 89 6.62 -6.55 -4.23
CA VAL A 89 7.21 -5.78 -3.12
C VAL A 89 7.88 -6.69 -2.10
N LEU A 90 7.20 -7.77 -1.72
CA LEU A 90 7.63 -8.67 -0.67
C LEU A 90 8.28 -9.95 -1.20
N GLY A 91 8.05 -10.36 -2.45
CA GLY A 91 8.60 -11.62 -2.98
C GLY A 91 10.12 -11.70 -2.84
N SER A 92 10.83 -10.63 -3.21
CA SER A 92 12.29 -10.60 -3.06
C SER A 92 12.78 -10.66 -1.60
N ALA A 93 12.00 -10.13 -0.65
CA ALA A 93 12.31 -10.19 0.77
C ALA A 93 11.95 -11.57 1.34
N ARG A 94 10.80 -12.13 0.96
CA ARG A 94 10.34 -13.48 1.32
C ARG A 94 11.36 -14.54 0.91
N ASP A 95 11.81 -14.49 -0.34
CA ASP A 95 12.75 -15.46 -0.91
C ASP A 95 14.15 -15.38 -0.26
N LYS A 96 14.56 -14.19 0.20
CA LYS A 96 15.92 -13.94 0.73
C LYS A 96 16.01 -13.96 2.25
N LEU A 97 14.97 -13.53 2.95
CA LEU A 97 14.97 -13.32 4.40
C LEU A 97 14.21 -14.40 5.15
N MET A 98 13.26 -15.10 4.50
CA MET A 98 12.37 -16.07 5.15
C MET A 98 12.24 -17.39 4.37
N PRO A 99 13.35 -18.04 3.95
CA PRO A 99 13.29 -19.28 3.16
C PRO A 99 12.62 -20.43 3.93
N GLU A 100 12.75 -20.47 5.26
CA GLU A 100 12.14 -21.51 6.10
C GLU A 100 10.62 -21.31 6.27
N ALA A 101 10.15 -20.06 6.32
CA ALA A 101 8.72 -19.76 6.40
C ALA A 101 8.00 -20.12 5.09
N LEU A 102 8.67 -19.97 3.95
CA LEU A 102 8.18 -20.44 2.65
C LEU A 102 8.02 -21.96 2.62
N ALA A 103 9.01 -22.70 3.13
CA ALA A 103 8.94 -24.16 3.22
C ALA A 103 7.74 -24.61 4.07
N GLN A 104 7.53 -23.98 5.24
CA GLN A 104 6.40 -24.28 6.12
C GLN A 104 5.04 -23.93 5.49
N GLN A 105 4.95 -22.82 4.75
CA GLN A 105 3.71 -22.45 4.05
C GLN A 105 3.35 -23.46 2.94
N ASN A 106 4.33 -23.87 2.14
CA ASN A 106 4.13 -24.86 1.08
C ASN A 106 3.72 -26.23 1.65
N ASP A 107 4.32 -26.64 2.77
CA ASP A 107 3.94 -27.85 3.49
C ASP A 107 2.50 -27.76 4.02
N TYR A 108 2.11 -26.62 4.59
CA TYR A 108 0.74 -26.39 5.07
C TYR A 108 -0.30 -26.42 3.93
N GLU A 109 -0.02 -25.74 2.82
CA GLU A 109 -0.90 -25.75 1.64
C GLU A 109 -1.05 -27.16 1.06
N GLY A 110 0.04 -27.95 1.00
CA GLY A 110 -0.01 -29.35 0.57
C GLY A 110 -0.85 -30.25 1.49
N VAL A 111 -0.77 -30.04 2.80
CA VAL A 111 -1.63 -30.75 3.77
C VAL A 111 -3.10 -30.34 3.61
N LEU A 112 -3.38 -29.06 3.40
CA LEU A 112 -4.76 -28.57 3.22
C LEU A 112 -5.39 -29.13 1.93
N ASP A 113 -4.63 -29.18 0.84
CA ASP A 113 -5.05 -29.78 -0.42
C ASP A 113 -5.33 -31.28 -0.29
N ALA A 114 -4.55 -31.99 0.54
CA ALA A 114 -4.77 -33.40 0.83
C ALA A 114 -6.08 -33.61 1.61
N VAL A 115 -6.35 -32.77 2.62
CA VAL A 115 -7.55 -32.86 3.47
C VAL A 115 -8.83 -32.42 2.73
N THR A 116 -8.72 -31.51 1.77
CA THR A 116 -9.88 -30.98 1.03
C THR A 116 -10.29 -31.87 -0.16
N ARG A 117 -9.46 -32.85 -0.53
CA ARG A 117 -9.74 -33.81 -1.61
C ARG A 117 -10.35 -35.15 -1.15
N ASP A 118 -10.38 -35.41 0.16
CA ASP A 118 -11.15 -36.49 0.81
C ASP A 118 -12.53 -36.00 1.27
#